data_AF-A0A531JRL3-F1
#
_entry.id   AF-A0A531JRL3-F1
#
_cell.length_a   1.000
_cell.length_b   1.000
_cell.length_c   1.000
_cell.angle_alpha   90.00
_cell.angle_beta   90.00
_cell.angle_gamma   90.00
#
_symmetry.space_group_name_H-M   'P 1'
#
loop_
_entity.id
_entity.type
_entity.pdbx_description
1 polymer ?
#
loop_
_entity_poly.entity_id
_entity_poly.type
_entity_poly.pdbx_seq_one_letter_code
_entity_poly.pdbx_strand_id
1 'polypeptide(L)' 'MPSTRRPRPKILIVLHQESSSPGRVGHMLIEEGFDLDLRCPPLGDALPETLDGHAGTVVFGGPMSANDEDEFV' A
#
# COMPACT_ATOMS: atom_id res chain seq x y z
N MET A 1 -32.03 11.39 -8.64
CA MET A 1 -31.54 10.15 -8.01
C MET A 1 -30.07 10.34 -7.70
N PRO A 2 -29.61 10.33 -6.44
CA PRO A 2 -28.18 10.34 -6.18
C PRO A 2 -27.63 8.97 -6.60
N SER A 3 -26.77 8.96 -7.60
CA SER A 3 -26.04 7.75 -8.01
C SER A 3 -25.14 7.35 -6.84
N THR A 4 -25.45 6.25 -6.17
CA THR A 4 -24.59 5.68 -5.13
C THR A 4 -23.31 5.19 -5.81
N ARG A 5 -22.29 6.05 -5.89
CA ARG A 5 -20.97 5.67 -6.41
C ARG A 5 -20.44 4.54 -5.52
N ARG A 6 -20.35 3.33 -6.08
CA ARG A 6 -19.74 2.21 -5.35
C ARG A 6 -18.32 2.64 -4.93
N PRO A 7 -17.89 2.38 -3.69
CA PRO A 7 -16.52 2.68 -3.29
C PRO A 7 -15.55 1.92 -4.19
N ARG A 8 -14.48 2.59 -4.61
CA ARG A 8 -13.43 1.97 -5.42
C ARG A 8 -12.76 0.89 -4.57
N PRO A 9 -12.48 -0.30 -5.14
CA PRO A 9 -11.72 -1.32 -4.44
C PRO A 9 -10.33 -0.78 -4.07
N LYS A 10 -9.83 -1.11 -2.88
CA LYS A 10 -8.54 -0.63 -2.38
C LYS A 10 -7.43 -1.64 -2.62
N ILE A 11 -6.22 -1.17 -2.88
CA ILE A 11 -5.01 -2.00 -2.87
C ILE A 11 -4.10 -1.50 -1.74
N LEU A 12 -3.68 -2.41 -0.86
CA LEU A 12 -2.68 -2.10 0.16
C LEU A 12 -1.32 -1.99 -0.52
N ILE A 13 -0.64 -0.87 -0.31
CA ILE A 13 0.68 -0.59 -0.85
C ILE A 13 1.64 -0.43 0.33
N VAL A 14 2.61 -1.34 0.45
CA VAL A 14 3.64 -1.29 1.49
C VAL A 14 4.93 -0.74 0.91
N LEU A 15 5.40 0.36 1.50
CA LEU A 15 6.66 1.04 1.20
C LEU A 15 7.60 0.93 2.41
N HIS A 16 8.88 1.23 2.19
CA HIS A 16 9.91 1.01 3.20
C HIS A 16 10.80 2.23 3.49
N GLN A 17 10.61 3.35 2.80
CA GLN A 17 11.35 4.60 3.03
C GLN A 17 10.45 5.81 2.82
N GLU A 18 10.77 6.95 3.43
CA GLU A 18 9.99 8.20 3.31
C GLU A 18 9.91 8.71 1.88
N SER A 19 11.00 8.60 1.12
CA SER A 19 11.08 9.01 -0.28
C SER A 19 10.61 7.94 -1.27
N SER A 20 10.16 6.78 -0.78
CA SER A 20 9.63 5.72 -1.65
C SER A 20 8.33 6.13 -2.30
N SER A 21 8.11 5.63 -3.51
CA SER A 21 6.89 5.85 -4.28
C SER A 21 6.44 4.53 -4.90
N PRO A 22 5.13 4.29 -5.04
CA PRO A 22 4.62 3.14 -5.77
C PRO A 22 4.91 3.21 -7.28
N GLY A 23 5.45 4.34 -7.76
CA GLY A 23 5.96 4.51 -9.11
C GLY A 23 4.92 4.16 -10.19
N ARG A 24 5.37 3.41 -11.21
CA ARG A 24 4.52 3.00 -12.34
C ARG A 24 3.37 2.08 -11.91
N VAL A 25 3.60 1.20 -10.93
CA VAL A 25 2.56 0.30 -10.44
C VAL A 25 1.42 1.10 -9.79
N GLY A 26 1.74 2.10 -8.97
CA GLY A 26 0.72 2.98 -8.38
C GLY A 26 -0.09 3.74 -9.42
N HIS A 27 0.56 4.28 -10.46
CA HIS A 27 -0.14 4.98 -11.55
C HIS A 27 -1.12 4.05 -12.28
N MET A 28 -0.66 2.85 -12.67
CA MET A 28 -1.50 1.87 -13.36
C MET A 28 -2.72 1.45 -12.51
N LEU A 29 -2.53 1.19 -11.22
CA LEU A 29 -3.65 0.84 -10.34
C LEU A 29 -4.68 1.96 -10.19
N ILE A 30 -4.24 3.22 -10.14
CA ILE A 30 -5.15 4.38 -10.10
C ILE A 30 -5.92 4.52 -11.42
N GLU A 31 -5.26 4.33 -12.56
CA GLU A 31 -5.88 4.34 -13.89
C GLU A 31 -6.92 3.22 -14.05
N GLU A 32 -6.65 2.04 -13.50
CA GLU A 32 -7.57 0.88 -13.48
C GLU A 32 -8.73 1.02 -12.48
N GLY A 33 -8.84 2.14 -11.76
CA GLY A 33 -10.00 2.39 -10.91
C GLY A 33 -9.83 1.94 -9.45
N PHE A 34 -8.63 1.59 -8.99
CA PHE A 34 -8.35 1.28 -7.58
C PHE A 34 -8.00 2.52 -6.77
N ASP A 35 -8.32 2.48 -5.48
CA ASP A 35 -7.77 3.41 -4.49
C ASP A 35 -6.52 2.77 -3.85
N LEU A 36 -5.52 3.57 -3.49
CA LEU A 36 -4.29 3.08 -2.85
C LEU A 36 -4.31 3.37 -1.35
N ASP A 37 -4.10 2.35 -0.54
CA ASP A 37 -3.84 2.46 0.91
C ASP A 37 -2.33 2.34 1.12
N LEU A 38 -1.65 3.48 1.21
CA LEU A 38 -0.19 3.55 1.36
C LEU A 38 0.20 3.41 2.82
N ARG A 39 1.11 2.47 3.12
CA ARG A 39 1.66 2.25 4.46
C ARG A 39 3.18 2.14 4.38
N CYS A 40 3.88 2.84 5.26
CA CYS A 40 5.32 2.70 5.49
C CYS A 40 5.57 2.26 6.94
N PRO A 41 5.56 0.95 7.25
CA PRO A 41 5.73 0.45 8.61
C PRO A 41 7.00 0.94 9.33
N PRO A 42 8.17 1.04 8.67
CA PRO A 42 9.36 1.65 9.28
C PRO A 42 9.16 3.08 9.80
N LEU A 43 8.20 3.83 9.24
CA LEU A 43 7.86 5.19 9.68
C LEU A 43 6.68 5.23 10.66
N GLY A 44 6.26 4.07 11.17
CA GLY A 44 5.20 3.94 12.17
C GLY A 44 3.80 3.74 11.59
N ASP A 45 3.65 3.58 10.27
CA ASP A 45 2.34 3.27 9.70
C ASP A 45 1.95 1.81 10.00
N ALA A 46 0.97 1.63 10.88
CA ALA A 46 0.47 0.30 11.19
C ALA A 46 -0.09 -0.39 9.93
N LEU A 47 0.23 -1.67 9.77
CA LEU A 47 -0.45 -2.52 8.78
C LEU A 47 -1.82 -2.93 9.31
N PRO A 48 -2.83 -3.09 8.43
CA PRO A 48 -4.12 -3.63 8.85
C PRO A 48 -3.94 -5.08 9.30
N GLU A 49 -4.70 -5.50 10.32
CA GLU A 49 -4.66 -6.88 10.84
C GLU A 49 -5.17 -7.92 9.82
N THR A 50 -6.02 -7.47 8.90
CA THR A 50 -6.59 -8.29 7.83
C THR A 50 -6.58 -7.51 6.51
N LEU A 51 -6.79 -8.23 5.40
CA LEU A 51 -6.97 -7.61 4.08
C LEU A 51 -8.44 -7.35 3.76
N ASP A 52 -9.34 -7.40 4.76
CA ASP A 52 -10.75 -7.15 4.54
C ASP A 52 -10.97 -5.72 4.05
N GLY A 53 -11.59 -5.59 2.87
CA GLY A 53 -11.77 -4.31 2.20
C GLY A 53 -10.65 -3.91 1.23
N HIS A 54 -9.58 -4.71 1.12
CA HIS A 54 -8.59 -4.62 0.06
C HIS A 54 -8.83 -5.71 -0.98
N ALA A 55 -8.75 -5.35 -2.26
CA ALA A 55 -8.78 -6.28 -3.38
C ALA A 55 -7.43 -6.97 -3.62
N GLY A 56 -6.35 -6.48 -3.00
CA GLY A 56 -5.00 -7.01 -3.14
C GLY A 56 -3.97 -6.20 -2.36
N THR A 57 -2.72 -6.67 -2.39
CA THR A 57 -1.56 -6.04 -1.74
C THR A 57 -0.36 -6.04 -2.67
N VAL A 58 0.41 -4.95 -2.65
CA VAL A 58 1.73 -4.84 -3.29
C VAL A 58 2.74 -4.43 -2.23
N VAL A 59 3.80 -5.21 -2.09
CA VAL A 59 4.94 -4.90 -1.20
C VAL A 59 6.12 -4.53 -2.07
N PHE A 60 6.62 -3.30 -1.92
CA PHE A 60 7.77 -2.81 -2.69
C PHE A 60 9.08 -3.26 -2.05
N GLY A 61 10.18 -3.14 -2.79
CA GLY A 61 11.50 -3.36 -2.23
C GLY A 61 11.86 -2.32 -1.15
N GLY A 62 12.96 -2.56 -0.47
CA GLY A 62 13.56 -1.66 0.51
C GLY A 62 15.02 -2.06 0.75
N PRO A 63 15.79 -1.25 1.49
CA PRO A 63 17.19 -1.56 1.80
C PRO A 63 17.37 -2.67 2.85
N MET A 64 16.30 -3.02 3.58
CA MET A 64 16.31 -4.05 4.62
C MET A 64 16.47 -5.47 4.06
N SER A 65 17.02 -6.37 4.87
CA SER A 65 16.96 -7.81 4.65
C SER A 65 15.63 -8.36 5.15
N ALA A 66 15.11 -9.39 4.46
CA ALA A 66 13.96 -10.14 4.96
C ALA A 66 14.30 -10.99 6.21
N ASN A 67 15.58 -11.13 6.55
CA ASN A 67 16.06 -11.86 7.73
C ASN A 67 16.46 -10.94 8.88
N ASP A 68 16.35 -9.62 8.71
CA ASP A 68 16.62 -8.70 9.83
C ASP A 68 15.50 -8.86 10.85
N GLU A 69 15.88 -9.07 12.11
CA GLU A 69 14.94 -9.15 13.24
C GLU A 69 14.65 -7.76 13.83
N ASP A 70 15.51 -6.78 13.52
CA ASP A 70 15.38 -5.40 13.96
C ASP A 70 14.58 -4.57 12.94
N GLU A 71 13.78 -3.63 13.44
CA GLU A 71 13.15 -2.60 12.60
C GLU A 71 14.25 -1.73 11.96
N PHE A 72 14.33 -1.74 10.62
CA PHE A 72 15.20 -0.84 9.87
C PHE A 72 14.65 0.59 9.95
N VAL A 73 15.42 1.53 10.52
CA VAL A 73 15.10 2.96 10.63
C VAL A 73 15.78 3.76 9.52
#